data_AF-A0A9E0PTL4-F1
#
_entry.id   AF-A0A9E0PTL4-F1
#
_cell.length_a   1.000
_cell.length_b   1.000
_cell.length_c   1.000
_cell.angle_alpha   90.00
_cell.angle_beta   90.00
_cell.angle_gamma   90.00
#
_symmetry.space_group_name_H-M   'P 1'
#
loop_
_entity.id
_entity.type
_entity.pdbx_description
1 polymer ?
#
loop_
_entity_poly.entity_id
_entity_poly.type
_entity_poly.pdbx_seq_one_letter_code
_entity_poly.pdbx_strand_id
1 'polypeptide(L)'
;SRMLPMLFAARPGAGRDLYWIAALHAAGALGLGASILLTPSLVPWFAVVAALAVVAFLAHGAALARRRVRPATFRRGFDPTPVHAVLALAALAGATALGVLLAWFPEDLALRRAIVPYGILVLLGFLAQMVFGVAGLLAPAYAWIRRHGGASPRSSASAQPPPAALDFRASLPWLRVVLAGWGLGVPLLAGGAFIGRHEIIRLGSLLLLAATLASAAHLLALAGPPPAGSGRPTR
;
A
#
# COMPACT_ATOMS: atom_id res chain seq x y z
N SER A 1 9.83 1.04 -12.08
CA SER A 1 10.04 0.26 -10.84
C SER A 1 10.88 0.99 -9.76
N ARG A 2 10.91 2.32 -9.71
CA ARG A 2 11.76 3.07 -8.74
C ARG A 2 11.20 3.18 -7.31
N MET A 3 9.92 2.85 -7.09
CA MET A 3 9.25 3.06 -5.79
C MET A 3 9.68 2.08 -4.70
N LEU A 4 9.95 0.80 -5.02
CA LEU A 4 10.36 -0.20 -4.02
C LEU A 4 11.71 0.16 -3.36
N PRO A 5 12.77 0.52 -4.11
CA PRO A 5 14.01 0.98 -3.50
C PRO A 5 13.83 2.21 -2.60
N MET A 6 12.93 3.14 -2.95
CA MET A 6 12.61 4.32 -2.14
C MET A 6 11.88 3.93 -0.84
N LEU A 7 10.94 2.99 -0.90
CA LEU A 7 10.24 2.42 0.26
C LEU A 7 11.19 1.78 1.27
N PHE A 8 12.26 1.15 0.78
CA PHE A 8 13.19 0.41 1.64
C PHE A 8 14.53 1.13 1.86
N ALA A 9 14.75 2.32 1.29
CA ALA A 9 16.07 2.97 1.26
C ALA A 9 17.19 1.97 0.87
N ALA A 10 16.88 1.04 -0.02
CA ALA A 10 17.78 -0.02 -0.44
C ALA A 10 18.58 0.45 -1.66
N ARG A 11 19.84 0.02 -1.78
CA ARG A 11 20.60 0.24 -3.02
C ARG A 11 19.82 -0.35 -4.19
N PRO A 12 19.70 0.37 -5.33
CA PRO A 12 19.05 -0.17 -6.51
C PRO A 12 19.76 -1.47 -6.92
N GLY A 13 19.07 -2.59 -6.79
CA GLY A 13 19.56 -3.88 -7.28
C GLY A 13 19.54 -3.91 -8.81
N ALA A 14 20.25 -4.88 -9.39
CA ALA A 14 20.17 -5.15 -10.82
C ALA A 14 18.70 -5.37 -11.21
N GLY A 15 18.13 -4.51 -12.05
CA GLY A 15 16.70 -4.49 -12.36
C GLY A 15 16.16 -5.74 -13.07
N ARG A 16 17.02 -6.70 -13.42
CA ARG A 16 16.69 -7.91 -14.19
C ARG A 16 15.63 -8.77 -13.52
N ASP A 17 15.69 -8.94 -12.20
CA ASP A 17 14.74 -9.79 -11.46
C ASP A 17 13.31 -9.23 -11.54
N LEU A 18 13.16 -7.90 -11.55
CA LEU A 18 11.86 -7.24 -11.65
C LEU A 18 11.22 -7.43 -13.02
N TYR A 19 12.01 -7.50 -14.09
CA TYR A 19 11.49 -7.80 -15.43
C TYR A 19 10.92 -9.22 -15.50
N TRP A 20 11.61 -10.20 -14.91
CA TRP A 20 11.11 -11.57 -14.87
C TRP A 20 9.83 -11.70 -14.04
N ILE A 21 9.78 -11.07 -12.87
CA ILE A 21 8.58 -11.05 -12.03
C ILE A 21 7.41 -10.40 -12.77
N ALA A 22 7.65 -9.30 -13.49
CA ALA A 22 6.63 -8.61 -14.28
C ALA A 22 6.15 -9.46 -15.48
N ALA A 23 7.07 -10.10 -16.19
CA ALA A 23 6.74 -11.01 -17.29
C ALA A 23 5.91 -12.20 -16.80
N LEU A 24 6.27 -12.79 -15.65
CA LEU A 24 5.54 -13.89 -15.05
C LEU A 24 4.13 -13.47 -14.60
N HIS A 25 3.98 -12.27 -14.03
CA HIS A 25 2.66 -11.70 -13.72
C HIS A 25 1.82 -11.49 -14.98
N ALA A 26 2.40 -10.90 -16.02
CA ALA A 26 1.70 -10.65 -17.28
C ALA A 26 1.26 -11.97 -17.93
N ALA A 27 2.13 -12.98 -17.98
CA ALA A 27 1.81 -14.30 -18.50
C ALA A 27 0.68 -14.97 -17.71
N GLY A 28 0.74 -14.93 -16.37
CA GLY A 28 -0.31 -15.47 -15.51
C GLY A 28 -1.66 -14.75 -15.71
N ALA A 29 -1.65 -13.41 -15.76
CA ALA A 29 -2.86 -12.61 -15.92
C ALA A 29 -3.49 -12.77 -17.31
N LEU A 30 -2.69 -12.71 -18.37
CA LEU A 30 -3.16 -12.92 -19.75
C LEU A 30 -3.66 -14.35 -19.95
N GLY A 31 -2.94 -15.34 -19.41
CA GLY A 31 -3.34 -16.74 -19.45
C GLY A 31 -4.64 -17.00 -18.68
N LEU A 32 -4.83 -16.38 -17.52
CA LEU A 32 -6.10 -16.41 -16.78
C LEU A 32 -7.25 -15.82 -17.61
N GLY A 33 -7.05 -14.62 -18.18
CA GLY A 33 -8.07 -13.99 -19.03
C GLY A 33 -8.43 -14.84 -20.25
N ALA A 34 -7.43 -15.35 -20.96
CA ALA A 34 -7.64 -16.21 -22.12
C ALA A 34 -8.30 -17.55 -21.77
N SER A 35 -7.88 -18.20 -20.67
CA SER A 35 -8.45 -19.49 -20.25
C SER A 35 -9.90 -19.36 -19.80
N ILE A 36 -10.28 -18.28 -19.11
CA ILE A 36 -11.69 -18.04 -18.77
C ILE A 36 -12.57 -17.96 -20.02
N LEU A 37 -12.08 -17.35 -21.10
CA LEU A 37 -12.83 -17.15 -22.33
C LEU A 37 -12.82 -18.36 -23.27
N LEU A 38 -11.68 -19.06 -23.36
CA LEU A 38 -11.44 -20.06 -24.40
C LEU A 38 -11.43 -21.49 -23.87
N THR A 39 -10.88 -21.72 -22.67
CA THR A 39 -10.64 -23.08 -22.17
C THR A 39 -10.63 -23.07 -20.63
N PRO A 40 -11.82 -23.12 -19.99
CA PRO A 40 -11.95 -22.99 -18.54
C PRO A 40 -11.15 -24.02 -17.73
N SER A 41 -10.86 -25.19 -18.30
CA SER A 41 -10.02 -26.22 -17.66
C SER A 41 -8.55 -25.79 -17.44
N LEU A 42 -8.09 -24.72 -18.11
CA LEU A 42 -6.72 -24.19 -17.94
C LEU A 42 -6.62 -23.12 -16.84
N VAL A 43 -7.75 -22.59 -16.35
CA VAL A 43 -7.80 -21.57 -15.29
C VAL A 43 -6.96 -21.95 -14.06
N PRO A 44 -7.05 -23.16 -13.48
CA PRO A 44 -6.23 -23.54 -12.32
C PRO A 44 -4.72 -23.43 -12.57
N TRP A 45 -4.26 -23.80 -13.77
CA TRP A 45 -2.84 -23.75 -14.11
C TRP A 45 -2.31 -22.32 -14.21
N PHE A 46 -3.06 -21.44 -14.87
CA PHE A 46 -2.68 -20.03 -14.95
C PHE A 46 -2.83 -19.30 -13.59
N ALA A 47 -3.75 -19.75 -12.73
CA ALA A 47 -3.84 -19.28 -11.35
C ALA A 47 -2.57 -19.63 -10.55
N VAL A 48 -2.03 -20.84 -10.72
CA VAL A 48 -0.74 -21.24 -10.10
C VAL A 48 0.40 -20.39 -10.63
N VAL A 49 0.47 -20.13 -11.94
CA VAL A 49 1.50 -19.24 -12.53
C VAL A 49 1.42 -17.84 -11.92
N ALA A 50 0.23 -17.26 -11.81
CA ALA A 50 0.03 -15.96 -11.15
C ALA A 50 0.44 -16.00 -9.67
N ALA A 51 0.12 -17.09 -8.95
CA ALA A 51 0.51 -17.26 -7.56
C ALA A 51 2.03 -17.35 -7.38
N LEU A 52 2.72 -18.09 -8.25
CA LEU A 52 4.19 -18.14 -8.27
C LEU A 52 4.80 -16.77 -8.52
N ALA A 53 4.19 -15.96 -9.40
CA ALA A 53 4.59 -14.58 -9.64
C ALA A 53 4.49 -13.73 -8.37
N VAL A 54 3.38 -13.84 -7.63
CA VAL A 54 3.19 -13.17 -6.34
C VAL A 54 4.23 -13.64 -5.33
N VAL A 55 4.45 -14.95 -5.18
CA VAL A 55 5.46 -15.51 -4.26
C VAL A 55 6.85 -14.97 -4.59
N ALA A 56 7.23 -14.91 -5.87
CA ALA A 56 8.49 -14.34 -6.31
C ALA A 56 8.60 -12.85 -5.97
N PHE A 57 7.52 -12.08 -6.16
CA PHE A 57 7.44 -10.67 -5.77
C PHE A 57 7.60 -10.48 -4.25
N LEU A 58 6.90 -11.28 -3.44
CA LEU A 58 6.99 -11.26 -1.98
C LEU A 58 8.40 -11.61 -1.50
N ALA A 59 9.01 -12.65 -2.06
CA ALA A 59 10.38 -13.07 -1.74
C ALA A 59 11.39 -11.98 -2.08
N HIS A 60 11.23 -11.32 -3.24
CA HIS A 60 12.06 -10.18 -3.64
C HIS A 60 11.89 -8.99 -2.68
N GLY A 61 10.65 -8.66 -2.32
CA GLY A 61 10.34 -7.62 -1.32
C GLY A 61 10.97 -7.91 0.05
N ALA A 62 10.86 -9.15 0.53
CA ALA A 62 11.47 -9.59 1.78
C ALA A 62 13.01 -9.58 1.72
N ALA A 63 13.61 -9.91 0.58
CA ALA A 63 15.05 -9.79 0.37
C ALA A 63 15.50 -8.33 0.41
N LEU A 64 14.76 -7.41 -0.22
CA LEU A 64 15.02 -5.97 -0.15
C LEU A 64 14.86 -5.43 1.28
N ALA A 65 13.82 -5.87 1.99
CA ALA A 65 13.58 -5.48 3.38
C ALA A 65 14.71 -5.91 4.32
N ARG A 66 15.29 -7.09 4.10
CA ARG A 66 16.46 -7.57 4.85
C ARG A 66 17.74 -6.80 4.55
N ARG A 67 17.83 -6.16 3.38
CA ARG A 67 18.98 -5.34 2.94
C ARG A 67 18.80 -3.84 3.22
N ARG A 68 17.82 -3.46 4.04
CA ARG A 68 17.58 -2.06 4.41
C ARG A 68 18.83 -1.45 5.04
N VAL A 69 19.35 -0.39 4.43
CA VAL A 69 20.32 0.50 5.08
C VAL A 69 19.52 1.56 5.82
N ARG A 70 19.65 1.65 7.15
CA ARG A 70 19.02 2.71 7.93
C ARG A 70 19.54 4.06 7.43
N PRO A 71 18.70 4.97 6.90
CA PRO A 71 19.18 6.29 6.49
C PRO A 71 19.67 7.06 7.72
N ALA A 72 20.86 7.66 7.63
CA ALA A 72 21.46 8.45 8.71
C ALA A 72 20.62 9.67 9.13
N THR A 73 19.68 10.11 8.27
CA THR A 73 18.84 11.29 8.45
C THR A 73 17.43 11.00 8.96
N PHE A 74 17.07 9.73 9.23
CA PHE A 74 15.77 9.40 9.80
C PHE A 74 15.72 9.84 11.27
N ARG A 75 15.15 11.03 11.51
CA ARG A 75 14.85 11.54 12.87
C ARG A 75 13.91 10.57 13.58
N ARG A 76 14.06 10.44 14.91
CA ARG A 76 13.40 9.48 15.82
C ARG A 76 11.85 9.55 15.84
N GLY A 77 11.19 9.18 14.75
CA GLY A 77 9.73 9.09 14.61
C GLY A 77 9.29 7.73 14.06
N PHE A 78 8.03 7.37 14.32
CA PHE A 78 7.42 6.14 13.78
C PHE A 78 7.04 6.37 12.31
N ASP A 79 7.59 5.56 11.41
CA ASP A 79 7.20 5.53 10.01
C ASP A 79 6.08 4.49 9.81
N PRO A 80 4.86 4.90 9.41
CA PRO A 80 3.75 3.97 9.17
C PRO A 80 3.91 3.19 7.84
N THR A 81 4.76 3.65 6.94
CA THR A 81 4.88 3.13 5.57
C THR A 81 5.23 1.64 5.52
N PRO A 82 6.22 1.13 6.31
CA PRO A 82 6.49 -0.29 6.37
C PRO A 82 5.29 -1.12 6.85
N VAL A 83 4.46 -0.57 7.74
CA VAL A 83 3.29 -1.28 8.27
C VAL A 83 2.22 -1.42 7.19
N HIS A 84 1.91 -0.34 6.47
CA HIS A 84 1.01 -0.40 5.31
C HIS A 84 1.49 -1.38 4.25
N ALA A 85 2.80 -1.40 3.96
CA ALA A 85 3.37 -2.36 3.03
C ALA A 85 3.20 -3.81 3.53
N VAL A 86 3.46 -4.10 4.80
CA VAL A 86 3.26 -5.45 5.36
C VAL A 86 1.78 -5.87 5.29
N LEU A 87 0.86 -4.98 5.67
CA LEU A 87 -0.58 -5.24 5.56
C LEU A 87 -1.02 -5.50 4.12
N ALA A 88 -0.51 -4.71 3.17
CA ALA A 88 -0.77 -4.89 1.74
C ALA A 88 -0.30 -6.25 1.24
N LEU A 89 0.93 -6.65 1.59
CA LEU A 89 1.51 -7.93 1.17
C LEU A 89 0.79 -9.11 1.82
N ALA A 90 0.37 -8.99 3.08
CA ALA A 90 -0.43 -10.00 3.76
C ALA A 90 -1.80 -10.19 3.10
N ALA A 91 -2.48 -9.08 2.77
CA ALA A 91 -3.74 -9.13 2.05
C ALA A 91 -3.60 -9.72 0.63
N LEU A 92 -2.52 -9.35 -0.10
CA LEU A 92 -2.21 -9.92 -1.40
C LEU A 92 -2.00 -11.43 -1.30
N ALA A 93 -1.22 -11.91 -0.33
CA ALA A 93 -1.00 -13.34 -0.12
C ALA A 93 -2.31 -14.09 0.17
N GLY A 94 -3.17 -13.52 1.03
CA GLY A 94 -4.50 -14.08 1.32
C GLY A 94 -5.41 -14.11 0.08
N ALA A 95 -5.44 -13.02 -0.69
CA ALA A 95 -6.19 -12.95 -1.95
C ALA A 95 -5.68 -13.97 -2.98
N THR A 96 -4.36 -14.13 -3.11
CA THR A 96 -3.77 -15.14 -3.99
C THR A 96 -4.17 -16.55 -3.59
N ALA A 97 -4.11 -16.88 -2.30
CA ALA A 97 -4.54 -18.19 -1.80
C ALA A 97 -6.03 -18.44 -2.12
N LEU A 98 -6.91 -17.47 -1.84
CA LEU A 98 -8.33 -17.57 -2.18
C LEU A 98 -8.56 -17.70 -3.70
N GLY A 99 -7.84 -16.93 -4.51
CA GLY A 99 -7.94 -16.97 -5.97
C GLY A 99 -7.54 -18.33 -6.55
N VAL A 100 -6.47 -18.95 -6.02
CA VAL A 100 -6.06 -20.31 -6.41
C VAL A 100 -7.10 -21.34 -5.99
N LEU A 101 -7.63 -21.25 -4.76
CA LEU A 101 -8.68 -22.15 -4.31
C LEU A 101 -9.94 -22.03 -5.20
N LEU A 102 -10.37 -20.80 -5.50
CA LEU A 102 -11.53 -20.53 -6.37
C LEU A 102 -11.33 -21.07 -7.79
N ALA A 103 -10.10 -21.02 -8.30
CA ALA A 103 -9.76 -21.57 -9.61
C ALA A 103 -9.79 -23.12 -9.62
N TRP A 104 -9.50 -23.76 -8.50
CA TRP A 104 -9.44 -25.23 -8.39
C TRP A 104 -10.81 -25.86 -8.09
N PHE A 105 -11.66 -25.15 -7.34
CA PHE A 105 -12.97 -25.64 -6.91
C PHE A 105 -14.11 -24.67 -7.31
N PRO A 106 -14.33 -24.43 -8.61
CA PRO A 106 -15.31 -23.45 -9.08
C PRO A 106 -16.77 -23.79 -8.74
N GLU A 107 -17.08 -25.06 -8.52
CA GLU A 107 -18.45 -25.53 -8.21
C GLU A 107 -18.76 -25.60 -6.70
N ASP A 108 -17.78 -25.38 -5.83
CA ASP A 108 -18.00 -25.44 -4.39
C ASP A 108 -18.79 -24.20 -3.90
N LEU A 109 -20.03 -24.42 -3.45
CA LEU A 109 -20.92 -23.38 -2.92
C LEU A 109 -20.36 -22.65 -1.70
N ALA A 110 -19.64 -23.34 -0.82
CA ALA A 110 -19.00 -22.72 0.34
C ALA A 110 -17.86 -21.80 -0.13
N LEU A 111 -17.10 -22.26 -1.13
CA LEU A 111 -15.99 -21.49 -1.68
C LEU A 111 -16.47 -20.28 -2.50
N ARG A 112 -17.62 -20.35 -3.18
CA ARG A 112 -18.21 -19.20 -3.90
C ARG A 112 -18.47 -18.00 -2.99
N ARG A 113 -18.73 -18.21 -1.69
CA ARG A 113 -18.84 -17.12 -0.71
C ARG A 113 -17.53 -16.37 -0.51
N ALA A 114 -16.39 -16.97 -0.85
CA ALA A 114 -15.06 -16.36 -0.78
C ALA A 114 -14.77 -15.35 -1.91
N ILE A 115 -15.63 -15.25 -2.95
CA ILE A 115 -15.45 -14.27 -4.04
C ILE A 115 -15.47 -12.83 -3.50
N VAL A 116 -16.40 -12.50 -2.61
CA VAL A 116 -16.50 -11.16 -2.03
C VAL A 116 -15.29 -10.85 -1.12
N PRO A 117 -14.91 -11.71 -0.16
CA PRO A 117 -13.66 -11.58 0.60
C PRO A 117 -12.41 -11.45 -0.27
N TYR A 118 -12.30 -12.24 -1.35
CA TYR A 118 -11.21 -12.12 -2.32
C TYR A 118 -11.14 -10.71 -2.91
N GLY A 119 -12.28 -10.18 -3.39
CA GLY A 119 -12.35 -8.80 -3.90
C GLY A 119 -11.98 -7.75 -2.85
N ILE A 120 -12.44 -7.91 -1.60
CA ILE A 120 -12.11 -7.01 -0.49
C ILE A 120 -10.60 -7.02 -0.21
N LEU A 121 -9.97 -8.20 -0.16
CA LEU A 121 -8.53 -8.33 0.08
C LEU A 121 -7.70 -7.70 -1.06
N VAL A 122 -8.11 -7.87 -2.32
CA VAL A 122 -7.41 -7.26 -3.46
C VAL A 122 -7.57 -5.74 -3.46
N LEU A 123 -8.80 -5.24 -3.38
CA LEU A 123 -9.10 -3.81 -3.57
C LEU A 123 -8.75 -2.99 -2.33
N LEU A 124 -9.23 -3.40 -1.17
CA LEU A 124 -9.05 -2.65 0.08
C LEU A 124 -7.79 -3.10 0.81
N GLY A 125 -7.57 -4.40 0.87
CA GLY A 125 -6.42 -4.98 1.58
C GLY A 125 -5.09 -4.70 0.90
N PHE A 126 -5.01 -4.79 -0.43
CA PHE A 126 -3.76 -4.59 -1.16
C PHE A 126 -3.70 -3.22 -1.85
N LEU A 127 -4.62 -2.93 -2.76
CA LEU A 127 -4.53 -1.74 -3.61
C LEU A 127 -4.66 -0.44 -2.81
N ALA A 128 -5.68 -0.30 -1.96
CA ALA A 128 -5.85 0.90 -1.14
C ALA A 128 -4.67 1.11 -0.17
N GLN A 129 -4.17 0.04 0.48
CA GLN A 129 -2.98 0.11 1.33
C GLN A 129 -1.74 0.61 0.57
N MET A 130 -1.53 0.13 -0.66
CA MET A 130 -0.45 0.60 -1.51
C MET A 130 -0.60 2.08 -1.86
N VAL A 131 -1.82 2.54 -2.19
CA VAL A 131 -2.10 3.95 -2.45
C VAL A 131 -1.78 4.80 -1.22
N PHE A 132 -2.20 4.40 -0.02
CA PHE A 132 -1.87 5.12 1.21
C PHE A 132 -0.38 5.12 1.53
N GLY A 133 0.30 4.00 1.33
CA GLY A 133 1.76 3.90 1.50
C GLY A 133 2.50 4.85 0.56
N VAL A 134 2.11 4.90 -0.72
CA VAL A 134 2.68 5.82 -1.72
C VAL A 134 2.33 7.27 -1.39
N ALA A 135 1.08 7.56 -0.99
CA ALA A 135 0.67 8.90 -0.59
C ALA A 135 1.47 9.40 0.62
N GLY A 136 1.74 8.54 1.60
CA GLY A 136 2.59 8.87 2.75
C GLY A 136 4.02 9.24 2.36
N LEU A 137 4.57 8.60 1.33
CA LEU A 137 5.89 8.92 0.78
C LEU A 137 5.90 10.23 -0.03
N LEU A 138 4.81 10.54 -0.74
CA LEU A 138 4.72 11.74 -1.56
C LEU A 138 4.30 12.99 -0.77
N ALA A 139 3.61 12.83 0.36
CA ALA A 139 3.11 13.92 1.18
C ALA A 139 4.20 14.92 1.65
N PRO A 140 5.39 14.49 2.14
CA PRO A 140 6.47 15.42 2.50
C PRO A 140 6.95 16.26 1.31
N ALA A 141 7.12 15.62 0.14
CA ALA A 141 7.56 16.29 -1.08
C ALA A 141 6.53 17.32 -1.53
N TYR A 142 5.24 16.95 -1.53
CA TYR A 142 4.14 17.86 -1.86
C TYR A 142 4.07 19.04 -0.89
N ALA A 143 4.17 18.80 0.43
CA ALA A 143 4.16 19.87 1.43
C ALA A 143 5.36 20.81 1.28
N TRP A 144 6.54 20.27 0.94
CA TRP A 144 7.73 21.09 0.68
C TRP A 144 7.56 21.94 -0.58
N ILE A 145 7.09 21.36 -1.69
CA ILE A 145 6.82 22.07 -2.95
C ILE A 145 5.79 23.18 -2.71
N ARG A 146 4.74 22.96 -1.92
CA ARG A 146 3.76 24.01 -1.64
C ARG A 146 4.31 25.17 -0.81
N ARG A 147 5.26 24.91 0.10
CA ARG A 147 5.88 25.95 0.94
C ARG A 147 6.98 26.72 0.21
N HIS A 148 7.72 26.09 -0.69
CA HIS A 148 8.92 26.67 -1.30
C HIS A 148 8.82 26.81 -2.83
N GLY A 149 7.86 26.19 -3.49
CA GLY A 149 7.71 26.18 -4.95
C GLY A 149 7.26 27.51 -5.56
N GLY A 150 6.85 28.47 -4.72
CA GLY A 150 6.65 29.88 -5.13
C GLY A 150 7.88 30.77 -4.91
N ALA A 151 8.95 30.26 -4.25
CA ALA A 151 10.16 31.04 -4.01
C ALA A 151 11.01 31.09 -5.28
N SER A 152 11.52 32.28 -5.61
CA SER A 152 12.38 32.47 -6.79
C SER A 152 13.59 31.53 -6.71
N PRO A 153 14.05 30.91 -7.83
CA PRO A 153 15.18 29.97 -7.88
C PRO A 153 16.51 30.51 -7.32
N ARG A 154 16.58 31.82 -7.08
CA ARG A 154 17.74 32.53 -6.51
C ARG A 154 17.73 32.63 -4.99
N SER A 155 16.66 32.22 -4.30
CA SER A 155 16.63 32.22 -2.83
C SER A 155 17.36 31.00 -2.27
N SER A 156 18.21 31.20 -1.27
CA SER A 156 18.93 30.12 -0.55
C SER A 156 18.00 29.07 0.07
N ALA A 157 16.71 29.40 0.26
CA ALA A 157 15.67 28.48 0.72
C ALA A 157 15.25 27.43 -0.35
N SER A 158 15.41 27.74 -1.65
CA SER A 158 15.15 26.78 -2.74
C SER A 158 16.26 25.74 -2.93
N ALA A 159 17.44 25.96 -2.32
CA ALA A 159 18.60 25.10 -2.44
C ALA A 159 18.63 23.95 -1.41
N GLN A 160 17.76 23.97 -0.39
CA GLN A 160 17.70 22.89 0.59
C GLN A 160 16.79 21.75 0.08
N PRO A 161 17.28 20.50 0.02
CA PRO A 161 16.45 19.38 -0.37
C PRO A 161 15.26 19.23 0.58
N PRO A 162 14.09 18.76 0.10
CA PRO A 162 12.96 18.50 0.97
C PRO A 162 13.39 17.61 2.13
N PRO A 163 12.99 17.93 3.39
CA PRO A 163 13.35 17.11 4.52
C PRO A 163 12.90 15.67 4.25
N ALA A 164 13.84 14.74 4.35
CA ALA A 164 13.61 13.33 4.05
C ALA A 164 12.56 12.67 4.97
N ALA A 165 12.19 13.33 6.08
CA ALA A 165 11.14 12.89 6.99
C ALA A 165 10.36 14.08 7.54
N LEU A 166 9.03 14.01 7.47
CA LEU A 166 8.14 14.79 8.33
C LEU A 166 8.38 14.36 9.78
N ASP A 167 8.34 15.30 10.73
CA ASP A 167 8.30 14.93 12.15
C ASP A 167 6.91 14.35 12.47
N PHE A 168 6.78 13.03 12.28
CA PHE A 168 5.53 12.31 12.50
C PHE A 168 5.16 12.18 13.99
N ARG A 169 5.95 12.74 14.92
CA ARG A 169 5.62 12.67 16.36
C ARG A 169 4.30 13.35 16.68
N ALA A 170 4.02 14.49 16.06
CA ALA A 170 2.76 15.20 16.26
C ALA A 170 1.55 14.47 15.63
N SER A 171 1.78 13.55 14.69
CA SER A 171 0.73 12.78 14.01
C SER A 171 0.58 11.34 14.51
N LEU A 172 1.37 10.91 15.51
CA LEU A 172 1.27 9.59 16.13
C LEU A 172 -0.16 9.15 16.51
N PRO A 173 -1.02 9.97 17.15
CA PRO A 173 -2.37 9.53 17.49
C PRO A 173 -3.22 9.25 16.23
N TRP A 174 -3.12 10.10 15.21
CA TRP A 174 -3.80 9.91 13.93
C TRP A 174 -3.33 8.64 13.22
N LEU A 175 -2.02 8.41 13.18
CA LEU A 175 -1.42 7.24 12.56
C LEU A 175 -1.88 5.94 13.22
N ARG A 176 -2.06 5.92 14.55
CA ARG A 176 -2.60 4.75 15.26
C ARG A 176 -4.03 4.43 14.84
N VAL A 177 -4.89 5.44 14.72
CA VAL A 177 -6.28 5.26 14.27
C VAL A 177 -6.31 4.75 12.83
N VAL A 178 -5.51 5.33 11.95
CA VAL A 178 -5.38 4.89 10.55
C VAL A 178 -4.92 3.42 10.50
N LEU A 179 -3.82 3.08 11.16
CA LEU A 179 -3.28 1.72 11.14
C LEU A 179 -4.21 0.69 11.78
N ALA A 180 -4.83 1.02 12.91
CA ALA A 180 -5.78 0.12 13.57
C ALA A 180 -7.04 -0.07 12.73
N GLY A 181 -7.61 1.01 12.19
CA GLY A 181 -8.83 0.93 11.39
C GLY A 181 -8.61 0.20 10.08
N TRP A 182 -7.47 0.38 9.42
CA TRP A 182 -7.11 -0.42 8.23
C TRP A 182 -6.74 -1.87 8.55
N GLY A 183 -5.93 -2.08 9.60
CA GLY A 183 -5.44 -3.40 9.99
C GLY A 183 -6.53 -4.33 10.52
N LEU A 184 -7.55 -3.78 11.20
CA LEU A 184 -8.70 -4.54 11.70
C LEU A 184 -9.91 -4.48 10.76
N GLY A 185 -10.13 -3.33 10.11
CA GLY A 185 -11.30 -3.11 9.26
C GLY A 185 -11.33 -4.02 8.03
N VAL A 186 -10.19 -4.22 7.35
CA VAL A 186 -10.14 -5.12 6.18
C VAL A 186 -10.43 -6.58 6.56
N PRO A 187 -9.76 -7.20 7.56
CA PRO A 187 -10.07 -8.57 7.96
C PRO A 187 -11.50 -8.73 8.49
N LEU A 188 -12.02 -7.78 9.26
CA LEU A 188 -13.41 -7.83 9.74
C LEU A 188 -14.40 -7.75 8.58
N LEU A 189 -14.17 -6.87 7.61
CA LEU A 189 -15.03 -6.75 6.44
C LEU A 189 -15.00 -8.02 5.58
N ALA A 190 -13.79 -8.54 5.30
CA ALA A 190 -13.61 -9.77 4.52
C ALA A 190 -14.20 -10.99 5.25
N GLY A 191 -13.89 -11.17 6.54
CA GLY A 191 -14.40 -12.26 7.35
C GLY A 191 -15.91 -12.18 7.55
N GLY A 192 -16.43 -11.00 7.84
CA GLY A 192 -17.87 -10.74 7.97
C GLY A 192 -18.64 -11.04 6.69
N ALA A 193 -18.09 -10.65 5.53
CA ALA A 193 -18.65 -10.99 4.23
C ALA A 193 -18.64 -12.50 3.96
N PHE A 194 -17.56 -13.20 4.33
CA PHE A 194 -17.46 -14.65 4.16
C PHE A 194 -18.54 -15.41 4.96
N ILE A 195 -18.76 -15.01 6.22
CA ILE A 195 -19.74 -15.66 7.10
C ILE A 195 -21.17 -15.09 6.99
N GLY A 196 -21.36 -14.04 6.20
CA GLY A 196 -22.67 -13.38 6.02
C GLY A 196 -23.21 -12.65 7.26
N ARG A 197 -22.34 -12.15 8.14
CA ARG A 197 -22.73 -11.43 9.37
C ARG A 197 -22.68 -9.92 9.17
N HIS A 198 -23.85 -9.30 9.03
CA HIS A 198 -24.02 -7.86 8.77
C HIS A 198 -23.41 -6.99 9.87
N GLU A 199 -23.42 -7.44 11.12
CA GLU A 199 -22.88 -6.70 12.27
C GLU A 199 -21.36 -6.54 12.15
N ILE A 200 -20.67 -7.61 11.72
CA ILE A 200 -19.22 -7.60 11.52
C ILE A 200 -18.85 -6.76 10.30
N ILE A 201 -19.61 -6.88 9.21
CA ILE A 201 -19.45 -6.06 8.00
C ILE A 201 -19.60 -4.56 8.34
N ARG A 202 -20.62 -4.22 9.15
CA ARG A 202 -20.86 -2.85 9.61
C ARG A 202 -19.69 -2.34 10.45
N LEU A 203 -19.21 -3.13 11.40
CA LEU A 203 -18.05 -2.76 12.23
C LEU A 203 -16.79 -2.55 11.37
N GLY A 204 -16.49 -3.48 10.46
CA GLY A 204 -15.36 -3.36 9.53
C GLY A 204 -15.46 -2.09 8.67
N SER A 205 -16.65 -1.82 8.11
CA SER A 205 -16.91 -0.61 7.33
C SER A 205 -16.74 0.68 8.14
N LEU A 206 -17.22 0.71 9.39
CA LEU A 206 -17.06 1.88 10.26
C LEU A 206 -15.60 2.14 10.62
N LEU A 207 -14.81 1.08 10.87
CA LEU A 207 -13.37 1.20 11.11
C LEU A 207 -12.62 1.74 9.89
N LEU A 208 -12.96 1.26 8.69
CA LEU A 208 -12.37 1.75 7.44
C LEU A 208 -12.78 3.20 7.14
N LEU A 209 -14.02 3.56 7.42
CA LEU A 209 -14.50 4.94 7.31
C LEU A 209 -13.71 5.86 8.25
N ALA A 210 -13.60 5.49 9.53
CA ALA A 210 -12.84 6.26 10.52
C ALA A 210 -11.37 6.41 10.12
N ALA A 211 -10.73 5.33 9.64
CA ALA A 211 -9.36 5.38 9.14
C ALA A 211 -9.21 6.29 7.92
N THR A 212 -10.15 6.25 6.98
CA THR A 212 -10.14 7.09 5.78
C THR A 212 -10.30 8.56 6.13
N LEU A 213 -11.23 8.89 7.02
CA LEU A 213 -11.44 10.25 7.51
C LEU A 213 -10.20 10.77 8.28
N ALA A 214 -9.60 9.93 9.12
CA ALA A 214 -8.36 10.27 9.83
C ALA A 214 -7.20 10.54 8.85
N SER A 215 -7.06 9.71 7.80
CA SER A 215 -6.06 9.94 6.74
C SER A 215 -6.30 11.26 6.00
N ALA A 216 -7.55 11.55 5.63
CA ALA A 216 -7.91 12.79 4.94
C ALA A 216 -7.64 14.02 5.84
N ALA A 217 -8.06 13.99 7.10
CA ALA A 217 -7.80 15.05 8.07
C ALA A 217 -6.29 15.28 8.26
N HIS A 218 -5.50 14.21 8.33
CA HIS A 218 -4.04 14.31 8.43
C HIS A 218 -3.42 14.99 7.21
N LEU A 219 -3.84 14.62 6.00
CA LEU A 219 -3.36 15.24 4.76
C LEU A 219 -3.77 16.72 4.67
N LEU A 220 -5.00 17.06 5.07
CA LEU A 220 -5.47 18.44 5.12
C LEU A 220 -4.66 19.28 6.12
N ALA A 221 -4.35 18.72 7.30
CA ALA A 221 -3.52 19.39 8.29
C ALA A 221 -2.09 19.65 7.77
N LEU A 222 -1.51 18.70 7.02
CA LEU A 222 -0.22 18.89 6.35
C LEU A 222 -0.28 19.93 5.23
N ALA A 223 -1.43 20.06 4.58
CA ALA A 223 -1.70 21.01 3.51
C ALA A 223 -2.13 22.40 4.00
N GLY A 224 -2.30 22.62 5.31
CA GLY A 224 -2.73 23.90 5.87
C GLY A 224 -1.82 25.08 5.50
N PRO A 225 -2.35 26.32 5.50
CA PRO A 225 -1.56 27.52 5.16
C PRO A 225 -0.32 27.64 6.05
N PRO A 226 0.79 28.19 5.54
CA PRO A 226 1.95 28.48 6.37
C PRO A 226 1.52 29.39 7.53
N PRO A 227 2.06 29.19 8.74
CA PRO A 227 1.68 29.98 9.90
C PRO A 227 1.86 31.48 9.58
N ALA A 228 0.76 32.24 9.72
CA ALA A 228 0.71 33.68 9.57
C ALA A 228 1.61 34.30 10.64
N GLY A 229 2.86 34.64 10.26
CA GLY A 229 3.87 35.12 11.20
C GLY A 229 5.31 34.80 10.81
N SER A 230 5.55 33.90 9.86
CA SER A 230 6.90 33.56 9.39
C SER A 230 7.57 34.61 8.47
N GLY A 231 6.94 35.78 8.30
CA GLY A 231 7.36 36.79 7.33
C GLY A 231 7.44 38.20 7.91
N ARG A 232 8.44 38.47 8.76
CA ARG A 232 9.21 39.72 8.63
C ARG A 232 10.68 39.40 8.88
N PRO A 233 11.52 39.28 7.83
CA PRO A 233 12.94 39.44 8.04
C PRO A 233 13.15 40.86 8.55
N THR A 234 13.52 40.98 9.83
CA THR A 234 14.11 42.20 10.35
C THR A 234 15.39 42.43 9.56
N ARG A 235 15.38 43.50 8.76
CA ARG A 235 16.55 43.98 8.03
C ARG A 235 17.66 44.37 8.99
#